data_AF-A0A355FPF4-F1
#
_entry.id   AF-A0A355FPF4-F1
#
_cell.length_a   1.000
_cell.length_b   1.000
_cell.length_c   1.000
_cell.angle_alpha   90.00
_cell.angle_beta   90.00
_cell.angle_gamma   90.00
#
_symmetry.space_group_name_H-M   'P 1'
#
loop_
_entity.id
_entity.type
_entity.pdbx_description
1 polymer ?
#
loop_
_entity_poly.entity_id
_entity_poly.type
_entity_poly.pdbx_seq_one_letter_code
_entity_poly.pdbx_strand_id
1 'polypeptide(L)'
;QALAVVGKFSPRNFQHELAIERLIRDEFPALFPVTLGHRLSGRLNFPRRITTAALNAGIARLQEEFVRMVQEVKDQYKLGRIYLMKADGGTLALEESVHRSIETILSGPAAGLMGTMALTEQLAEAVVLDIGGTTTEISVFSGTEPLTER
;
A
#
# COMPACT_ATOMS: atom_id res chain seq x y z
N GLN A 1 -11.50 0.10 15.81
CA GLN A 1 -11.57 1.57 15.59
C GLN A 1 -10.35 1.98 14.78
N ALA A 2 -10.49 2.96 13.89
CA ALA A 2 -9.44 3.43 12.98
C ALA A 2 -9.41 4.96 12.98
N LEU A 3 -8.23 5.57 12.84
CA LEU A 3 -8.09 7.02 12.84
C LEU A 3 -7.13 7.49 11.73
N ALA A 4 -7.60 8.48 10.97
CA ALA A 4 -6.81 9.18 9.96
C ALA A 4 -6.83 10.69 10.21
N VAL A 5 -5.68 11.34 10.07
CA VAL A 5 -5.51 12.79 10.21
C VAL A 5 -5.02 13.35 8.89
N VAL A 6 -5.81 14.24 8.27
CA VAL A 6 -5.52 14.79 6.95
C VAL A 6 -5.73 16.30 6.93
N GLY A 7 -4.63 17.06 6.88
CA GLY A 7 -4.63 18.50 6.66
C GLY A 7 -4.76 18.86 5.17
N LYS A 8 -5.45 19.96 4.87
CA LYS A 8 -5.68 20.43 3.48
C LYS A 8 -4.38 20.66 2.70
N PHE A 9 -3.39 21.28 3.34
CA PHE A 9 -2.10 21.64 2.73
C PHE A 9 -0.92 20.89 3.35
N SER A 10 -1.18 19.74 3.97
CA SER A 10 -0.12 18.98 4.66
C SER A 10 0.97 18.37 3.77
N PRO A 11 0.80 18.16 2.45
CA PRO A 11 1.95 17.86 1.59
C PRO A 11 3.02 18.96 1.63
N ARG A 12 2.62 20.23 1.89
CA ARG A 12 3.54 21.37 2.00
C ARG A 12 3.97 21.67 3.43
N ASN A 13 3.04 21.56 4.38
CA ASN A 13 3.28 21.78 5.81
C ASN A 13 2.47 20.79 6.66
N PHE A 14 3.11 19.70 7.07
CA PHE A 14 2.50 18.61 7.84
C PHE A 14 2.56 18.80 9.37
N GLN A 15 3.02 19.96 9.87
CA GLN A 15 3.22 20.17 11.31
C GLN A 15 1.95 19.96 12.14
N HIS A 16 0.79 20.35 11.62
CA HIS A 16 -0.49 20.08 12.30
C HIS A 16 -0.82 18.59 12.38
N GLU A 17 -0.53 17.81 11.33
CA GLU A 17 -0.76 16.35 11.37
C GLU A 17 0.15 15.69 12.42
N LEU A 18 1.41 16.11 12.52
CA LEU A 18 2.35 15.61 13.53
C LEU A 18 1.98 16.03 14.95
N ALA A 19 1.51 17.27 15.15
CA ALA A 19 1.05 17.73 16.46
C ALA A 19 -0.14 16.91 16.95
N ILE A 20 -1.09 16.61 16.05
CA ILE A 20 -2.24 15.77 16.36
C ILE A 20 -1.79 14.32 16.64
N GLU A 21 -0.86 13.75 15.85
CA GLU A 21 -0.29 12.41 16.12
C GLU A 21 0.32 12.32 17.53
N ARG A 22 1.07 13.34 17.96
CA ARG A 22 1.66 13.39 19.30
C ARG A 22 0.59 13.44 20.39
N LEU A 23 -0.41 14.31 20.24
CA LEU A 23 -1.52 14.39 21.19
C LEU A 23 -2.25 13.05 21.31
N ILE A 24 -2.55 12.39 20.19
CA ILE A 24 -3.20 11.07 20.22
C ILE A 24 -2.30 10.03 20.89
N ARG A 25 -0.98 10.11 20.68
CA ARG A 25 -0.02 9.19 21.32
C ARG A 25 -0.02 9.31 22.83
N ASP A 26 -0.09 10.54 23.32
CA ASP A 26 0.03 10.83 24.74
C ASP A 26 -1.30 10.62 25.47
N GLU A 27 -2.44 10.99 24.86
CA GLU A 27 -3.75 10.96 25.50
C GLU A 27 -4.61 9.75 25.12
N PHE A 28 -4.44 9.19 23.92
CA PHE A 28 -5.30 8.11 23.38
C PHE A 28 -4.49 7.00 22.69
N PRO A 29 -3.52 6.37 23.40
CA PRO A 29 -2.64 5.37 22.79
C PRO A 29 -3.39 4.17 22.21
N ALA A 30 -4.57 3.85 22.74
CA ALA A 30 -5.45 2.79 22.25
C ALA A 30 -5.98 3.02 20.81
N LEU A 31 -5.81 4.20 20.23
CA LEU A 31 -6.20 4.53 18.85
C LEU A 31 -5.11 4.22 17.82
N PHE A 32 -3.90 3.85 18.24
CA PHE A 32 -2.83 3.48 17.31
C PHE A 32 -3.12 2.16 16.57
N PRO A 33 -2.56 1.98 15.36
CA PRO A 33 -1.81 2.97 14.58
C PRO A 33 -2.70 4.09 13.99
N VAL A 34 -2.18 5.32 13.96
CA VAL A 34 -2.84 6.49 13.34
C VAL A 34 -2.27 6.72 11.94
N THR A 35 -3.14 6.91 10.96
CA THR A 35 -2.72 7.26 9.59
C THR A 35 -2.60 8.76 9.42
N LEU A 36 -1.45 9.23 8.92
CA LEU A 36 -1.26 10.62 8.54
C LEU A 36 -1.31 10.77 7.03
N GLY A 37 -2.22 11.61 6.54
CA GLY A 37 -2.45 11.74 5.11
C GLY A 37 -1.21 12.21 4.35
N HIS A 38 -0.29 12.98 4.98
CA HIS A 38 0.94 13.43 4.31
C HIS A 38 1.94 12.31 4.04
N ARG A 39 1.85 11.17 4.76
CA ARG A 39 2.76 10.02 4.62
C ARG A 39 2.36 9.06 3.49
N LEU A 40 1.11 9.09 3.02
CA LEU A 40 0.61 8.16 1.99
C LEU A 40 0.73 8.70 0.57
N SER A 41 0.36 9.97 0.38
CA SER A 41 0.32 10.61 -0.93
C SER A 41 0.80 12.05 -0.78
N GLY A 42 1.99 12.31 -1.33
CA GLY A 42 2.54 13.67 -1.47
C GLY A 42 1.86 14.48 -2.58
N ARG A 43 0.82 13.93 -3.23
CA ARG A 43 0.14 14.58 -4.36
C ARG A 43 -0.85 15.63 -3.88
N LEU A 44 -1.02 16.66 -4.70
CA LEU A 44 -2.02 17.71 -4.50
C LEU A 44 -3.41 17.18 -4.90
N ASN A 45 -4.17 16.63 -3.95
CA ASN A 45 -5.61 16.35 -4.12
C ASN A 45 -6.24 16.06 -2.75
N PHE A 46 -6.87 17.05 -2.12
CA PHE A 46 -7.35 16.91 -0.74
C PHE A 46 -8.44 15.83 -0.57
N PRO A 47 -9.52 15.79 -1.39
CA PRO A 47 -10.50 14.71 -1.31
C PRO A 47 -9.90 13.32 -1.47
N ARG A 48 -9.05 13.11 -2.50
CA ARG A 48 -8.42 11.80 -2.73
C ARG A 48 -7.53 11.39 -1.55
N ARG A 49 -6.78 12.32 -0.96
CA ARG A 49 -5.95 12.05 0.22
C ARG A 49 -6.77 11.66 1.45
N ILE A 50 -7.93 12.27 1.67
CA ILE A 50 -8.86 11.86 2.74
C ILE A 50 -9.27 10.41 2.52
N THR A 51 -9.72 10.06 1.31
CA THR A 51 -10.15 8.69 0.98
C THR A 51 -9.02 7.68 1.16
N THR A 52 -7.83 7.93 0.61
CA THR A 52 -6.68 7.03 0.76
C THR A 52 -6.28 6.86 2.22
N ALA A 53 -6.27 7.93 3.01
CA ALA A 53 -5.94 7.85 4.44
C ALA A 53 -6.99 7.10 5.25
N ALA A 54 -8.28 7.29 4.96
CA ALA A 54 -9.36 6.56 5.62
C ALA A 54 -9.28 5.05 5.33
N LEU A 55 -9.07 4.68 4.06
CA LEU A 55 -8.92 3.27 3.67
C LEU A 55 -7.70 2.63 4.32
N ASN A 56 -6.54 3.31 4.30
CA ASN A 56 -5.33 2.84 4.96
C ASN A 56 -5.53 2.63 6.47
N ALA A 57 -6.13 3.60 7.17
CA ALA A 57 -6.42 3.49 8.59
C ALA A 57 -7.35 2.31 8.91
N GLY A 58 -8.31 2.03 8.03
CA GLY A 58 -9.26 0.93 8.18
C GLY A 58 -8.60 -0.46 8.22
N ILE A 59 -7.46 -0.63 7.55
CA ILE A 59 -6.76 -1.93 7.44
C ILE A 59 -5.45 -2.00 8.23
N ALA A 60 -4.89 -0.87 8.68
CA ALA A 60 -3.57 -0.81 9.30
C ALA A 60 -3.39 -1.75 10.50
N ARG A 61 -4.44 -1.99 11.30
CA ARG A 61 -4.39 -2.96 12.41
C ARG A 61 -4.29 -4.41 11.96
N LEU A 62 -5.05 -4.78 10.93
CA LEU A 62 -4.96 -6.11 10.34
C LEU A 62 -3.58 -6.32 9.72
N GLN A 63 -3.02 -5.27 9.10
CA GLN A 63 -1.67 -5.30 8.58
C GLN A 63 -0.62 -5.45 9.68
N GLU A 64 -0.76 -4.76 10.81
CA GLU A 64 0.13 -4.91 11.98
C GLU A 64 0.14 -6.35 12.51
N GLU A 65 -1.03 -6.98 12.60
CA GLU A 65 -1.14 -8.39 12.96
C GLU A 65 -0.49 -9.32 11.94
N PHE A 66 -0.72 -9.08 10.65
CA PHE A 66 -0.06 -9.82 9.57
C PHE A 66 1.47 -9.71 9.65
N VAL A 67 1.98 -8.49 9.81
CA VAL A 67 3.43 -8.23 9.95
C VAL A 67 3.99 -8.94 11.16
N ARG A 68 3.29 -8.94 12.30
CA ARG A 68 3.71 -9.67 13.51
C ARG A 68 3.84 -11.17 13.23
N MET A 69 2.82 -11.79 12.62
CA MET A 69 2.85 -13.22 12.30
C MET A 69 4.00 -13.58 11.34
N VAL A 70 4.23 -12.76 10.31
CA VAL A 70 5.32 -12.99 9.35
C VAL A 70 6.69 -12.81 10.02
N GLN A 71 6.81 -11.85 10.95
CA GLN A 71 8.04 -11.60 11.70
C GLN A 71 8.38 -12.76 12.64
N GLU A 72 7.38 -13.36 13.31
CA GLU A 72 7.56 -14.56 14.13
C GLU A 72 8.14 -15.72 13.30
N VAL A 73 7.61 -15.96 12.10
CA VAL A 73 8.13 -16.98 11.16
C VAL A 73 9.55 -16.63 10.70
N LYS A 74 9.78 -15.36 10.33
CA LYS A 74 11.11 -14.88 9.92
C LYS A 74 12.16 -15.15 10.99
N ASP A 75 11.84 -14.87 12.25
CA ASP A 75 12.78 -15.05 13.37
C ASP A 75 12.98 -16.52 13.72
N GLN A 76 11.90 -17.32 13.70
CA GLN A 76 11.96 -18.77 13.92
C GLN A 76 12.89 -19.47 12.93
N TYR A 77 12.79 -19.10 11.64
CA TYR A 77 13.56 -19.74 10.56
C TYR A 77 14.80 -18.95 10.13
N LYS A 78 15.10 -17.82 10.79
CA LYS A 78 16.23 -16.92 10.47
C LYS A 78 16.24 -16.48 9.00
N LEU A 79 15.07 -16.12 8.48
CA LEU A 79 14.91 -15.65 7.11
C LEU A 79 15.55 -14.26 6.93
N GLY A 80 15.89 -13.92 5.69
CA GLY A 80 16.41 -12.62 5.32
C GLY A 80 15.36 -11.50 5.36
N ARG A 81 15.64 -10.41 4.64
CA ARG A 81 14.68 -9.30 4.49
C ARG A 81 13.44 -9.77 3.75
N ILE A 82 12.26 -9.36 4.22
CA ILE A 82 10.98 -9.67 3.60
C ILE A 82 10.42 -8.40 2.97
N TYR A 83 9.96 -8.53 1.73
CA TYR A 83 9.34 -7.47 0.97
C TYR A 83 7.94 -7.90 0.56
N LEU A 84 6.99 -6.97 0.59
CA LEU A 84 5.64 -7.13 0.08
C LEU A 84 5.53 -6.50 -1.30
N MET A 85 4.78 -7.15 -2.19
CA MET A 85 4.42 -6.57 -3.49
C MET A 85 3.40 -5.45 -3.29
N LYS A 86 3.56 -4.37 -4.03
CA LYS A 86 2.62 -3.24 -4.08
C LYS A 86 1.75 -3.32 -5.32
N ALA A 87 0.62 -2.60 -5.29
CA ALA A 87 -0.31 -2.44 -6.40
C ALA A 87 0.36 -1.87 -7.67
N ASP A 88 1.44 -1.09 -7.51
CA ASP A 88 2.17 -0.45 -8.60
C ASP A 88 3.29 -1.31 -9.19
N GLY A 89 3.39 -2.59 -8.80
CA GLY A 89 4.43 -3.52 -9.25
C GLY A 89 5.78 -3.33 -8.53
N GLY A 90 5.90 -2.31 -7.68
CA GLY A 90 7.04 -2.14 -6.79
C GLY A 90 6.96 -3.03 -5.55
N THR A 91 7.94 -2.88 -4.66
CA THR A 91 7.96 -3.59 -3.37
C THR A 91 8.08 -2.64 -2.19
N LEU A 92 7.68 -3.11 -1.01
CA LEU A 92 7.72 -2.39 0.26
C LEU A 92 8.31 -3.30 1.33
N ALA A 93 9.15 -2.77 2.22
CA ALA A 93 9.63 -3.54 3.37
C ALA A 93 8.44 -3.96 4.27
N LEU A 94 8.50 -5.17 4.82
CA LEU A 94 7.43 -5.70 5.68
C LEU A 94 7.06 -4.74 6.80
N GLU A 95 8.05 -4.16 7.47
CA GLU A 95 7.87 -3.27 8.62
C GLU A 95 7.24 -1.92 8.20
N GLU A 96 7.55 -1.41 7.01
CA GLU A 96 6.98 -0.16 6.49
C GLU A 96 5.51 -0.32 6.08
N SER A 97 5.09 -1.55 5.77
CA SER A 97 3.73 -1.85 5.29
C SER A 97 2.62 -1.51 6.30
N VAL A 98 2.91 -1.44 7.59
CA VAL A 98 1.93 -1.01 8.61
C VAL A 98 1.50 0.44 8.39
N HIS A 99 2.41 1.30 7.91
CA HIS A 99 2.11 2.71 7.67
C HIS A 99 1.48 2.96 6.30
N ARG A 100 1.71 2.08 5.33
CA ARG A 100 1.29 2.23 3.93
C ARG A 100 0.53 0.99 3.44
N SER A 101 -0.30 0.41 4.31
CA SER A 101 -1.03 -0.84 4.06
C SER A 101 -1.92 -0.77 2.82
N ILE A 102 -2.44 0.42 2.50
CA ILE A 102 -3.27 0.60 1.30
C ILE A 102 -2.49 0.34 0.00
N GLU A 103 -1.15 0.42 0.01
CA GLU A 103 -0.34 0.18 -1.18
C GLU A 103 -0.20 -1.30 -1.53
N THR A 104 -0.55 -2.21 -0.62
CA THR A 104 -0.50 -3.66 -0.88
C THR A 104 -1.82 -4.20 -1.45
N ILE A 105 -2.82 -3.32 -1.65
CA ILE A 105 -4.06 -3.69 -2.33
C ILE A 105 -3.75 -4.14 -3.76
N LEU A 106 -4.45 -5.15 -4.28
CA LEU A 106 -4.22 -5.67 -5.64
C LEU A 106 -2.77 -6.11 -5.93
N SER A 107 -2.03 -6.52 -4.89
CA SER A 107 -0.65 -7.01 -5.04
C SER A 107 -0.54 -8.32 -5.82
N GLY A 108 -1.54 -9.19 -5.78
CA GLY A 108 -1.63 -10.41 -6.59
C GLY A 108 -1.66 -10.13 -8.10
N PRO A 109 -2.65 -9.36 -8.59
CA PRO A 109 -2.68 -8.91 -9.99
C PRO A 109 -1.37 -8.22 -10.44
N ALA A 110 -0.82 -7.35 -9.59
CA ALA A 110 0.46 -6.69 -9.88
C ALA A 110 1.61 -7.71 -10.01
N ALA A 111 1.69 -8.71 -9.13
CA ALA A 111 2.69 -9.77 -9.23
C ALA A 111 2.56 -10.59 -10.52
N GLY A 112 1.33 -10.93 -10.92
CA GLY A 112 1.06 -11.60 -12.18
C GLY A 112 1.55 -10.79 -13.38
N LEU A 113 1.21 -9.51 -13.41
CA LEU A 113 1.64 -8.57 -14.46
C LEU A 113 3.18 -8.44 -14.53
N MET A 114 3.84 -8.26 -13.39
CA MET A 114 5.30 -8.16 -13.31
C MET A 114 5.97 -9.47 -13.76
N GLY A 115 5.39 -10.62 -13.42
CA GLY A 115 5.84 -11.93 -13.89
C GLY A 115 5.71 -12.08 -15.40
N THR A 116 4.58 -11.65 -15.98
CA THR A 116 4.40 -11.64 -17.43
C THR A 116 5.43 -10.76 -18.12
N MET A 117 5.67 -9.53 -17.64
CA MET A 117 6.70 -8.64 -18.18
C MET A 117 8.11 -9.24 -18.10
N ALA A 118 8.42 -9.96 -17.02
CA ALA A 118 9.74 -10.59 -16.85
C ALA A 118 9.95 -11.80 -17.76
N LEU A 119 8.87 -12.47 -18.19
CA LEU A 119 8.93 -13.71 -18.97
C LEU A 119 8.68 -13.51 -20.47
N THR A 120 8.31 -12.30 -20.90
CA THR A 120 7.95 -12.01 -22.29
C THR A 120 8.74 -10.81 -22.82
N GLU A 121 9.53 -11.04 -23.88
CA GLU A 121 10.39 -10.00 -24.44
C GLU A 121 9.65 -9.05 -25.39
N GLN A 122 8.45 -9.43 -25.88
CA GLN A 122 7.77 -8.76 -27.00
C GLN A 122 6.24 -8.71 -26.83
N LEU A 123 5.76 -8.24 -25.67
CA LEU A 123 4.39 -7.73 -25.60
C LEU A 123 4.40 -6.38 -26.30
N ALA A 124 3.78 -6.30 -27.48
CA ALA A 124 3.63 -5.05 -28.22
C ALA A 124 2.18 -4.57 -28.20
N GLU A 125 1.21 -5.45 -28.44
CA GLU A 125 -0.22 -5.15 -28.28
C GLU A 125 -0.85 -6.43 -27.77
N ALA A 126 -1.09 -6.48 -26.46
CA ALA A 126 -1.45 -7.74 -25.81
C ALA A 126 -2.44 -7.52 -24.67
N VAL A 127 -3.24 -8.55 -24.41
CA VAL A 127 -4.11 -8.64 -23.24
C VAL A 127 -3.66 -9.83 -22.42
N VAL A 128 -3.34 -9.57 -21.16
CA VAL A 128 -3.02 -10.61 -20.18
C VAL A 128 -4.27 -10.86 -19.35
N LEU A 129 -4.67 -12.13 -19.29
CA LEU A 129 -5.82 -12.59 -18.53
C LEU A 129 -5.33 -13.55 -17.44
N ASP A 130 -5.52 -13.17 -16.18
CA ASP A 130 -5.32 -14.06 -15.05
C ASP A 130 -6.70 -14.51 -14.55
N ILE A 131 -7.06 -15.75 -14.86
CA ILE A 131 -8.37 -16.32 -14.56
C ILE A 131 -8.24 -17.23 -13.35
N GLY A 132 -8.75 -16.78 -12.21
CA GLY A 132 -8.90 -17.58 -10.99
C GLY A 132 -10.29 -18.20 -10.86
N GLY A 133 -10.52 -18.88 -9.73
CA GLY A 133 -11.83 -19.46 -9.40
C GLY A 133 -12.87 -18.44 -8.91
N THR A 134 -12.46 -17.20 -8.61
CA THR A 134 -13.34 -16.14 -8.06
C THR A 134 -13.25 -14.85 -8.86
N THR A 135 -12.04 -14.49 -9.30
CA THR A 135 -11.76 -13.25 -10.02
C THR A 135 -11.09 -13.56 -11.34
N THR A 136 -11.31 -12.68 -12.31
CA THR A 136 -10.54 -12.62 -13.55
C THR A 136 -9.95 -11.23 -13.65
N GLU A 137 -8.63 -11.15 -13.71
CA GLU A 137 -7.90 -9.90 -13.85
C GLU A 137 -7.49 -9.70 -15.30
N ILE A 138 -7.62 -8.46 -15.78
CA ILE A 138 -7.36 -8.11 -17.18
C ILE A 138 -6.35 -6.96 -17.19
N SER A 139 -5.22 -7.17 -17.85
CA SER A 139 -4.21 -6.13 -18.09
C SER A 139 -3.99 -5.95 -19.58
N VAL A 140 -3.94 -4.70 -20.02
CA VAL A 140 -3.76 -4.35 -21.43
C VAL A 140 -2.39 -3.71 -21.61
N PHE A 141 -1.65 -4.20 -22.60
CA PHE A 141 -0.34 -3.69 -23.00
C PHE A 141 -0.46 -2.94 -24.32
N SER A 142 0.15 -1.76 -24.39
CA SER A 142 0.41 -1.05 -25.65
C SER A 142 1.89 -0.67 -25.66
N GLY A 143 2.59 -1.15 -26.68
CA GLY A 143 4.02 -1.35 -26.63
C GLY A 143 4.45 -2.28 -25.49
N THR A 144 5.64 -2.04 -24.95
CA THR A 144 6.26 -2.83 -23.88
C THR A 144 5.80 -2.44 -22.47
N GLU A 145 4.84 -1.53 -22.34
CA GLU A 145 4.34 -1.01 -21.07
C GLU A 145 2.86 -1.37 -20.85
N PRO A 146 2.48 -1.71 -19.60
CA PRO A 146 1.07 -1.86 -19.25
C PRO A 146 0.37 -0.50 -19.23
N LEU A 147 -0.85 -0.44 -19.76
CA LEU A 147 -1.70 0.73 -19.68
C LEU A 147 -2.14 0.94 -18.23
N THR A 148 -1.85 2.13 -17.69
CA THR A 148 -2.25 2.54 -16.34
C THR A 148 -3.22 3.71 -16.43
N GLU A 149 -4.30 3.69 -15.63
CA GLU A 149 -5.12 4.90 -15.44
C GLU A 149 -4.29 5.95 -14.70
N ARG A 150 -4.14 7.14 -15.30
CA ARG A 150 -3.44 8.29 -14.70
C ARG A 150 -4.36 9.14 -13.84
#